data_AF-A0AB39BNM1-F1
#
_entry.id   AF-A0AB39BNM1-F1
#
_cell.length_a   1.000
_cell.length_b   1.000
_cell.length_c   1.000
_cell.angle_alpha   90.00
_cell.angle_beta   90.00
_cell.angle_gamma   90.00
#
_symmetry.space_group_name_H-M   'P 1'
#
loop_
_entity.id
_entity.type
_entity.pdbx_description
1 polymer ?
#
loop_
_entity_poly.entity_id
_entity_poly.type
_entity_poly.pdbx_seq_one_letter_code
_entity_poly.pdbx_strand_id
1 'polypeptide(L)'
;MSNILYHYCSIETFELIMKYKTIRFSSLGVVDDIEESLTSDYEDIGKICFVSCWTDLIQESVDMWRTYAGKENGVRIGLPMNFFEIGVSDSELSESGSTINERNDIFLSPPCYPELMPVTYTKDDSLINLSVLNINDNSCEDCGKKSATLSFNTTHLGRFKREYWSGQSEWRYRLIAVPQEYYRNNNSGRYLGEPEEMVQLMKSDLVKMPFMNNHIDFPFKEEVFEEMEIVLSPLNTAEDNDKVKSIIEKYTNLSNLDLRLSDLKIRKQK
;
A
#
# COMPACT_ATOMS: atom_id res chain seq x y z
N MET A 1 -0.30 -12.82 -20.27
CA MET A 1 -0.13 -11.59 -19.48
C MET A 1 1.25 -11.68 -18.85
N SER A 2 2.06 -10.61 -18.86
CA SER A 2 3.34 -10.63 -18.14
C SER A 2 3.04 -10.79 -16.65
N ASN A 3 3.78 -11.67 -15.96
CA ASN A 3 3.64 -11.89 -14.54
C ASN A 3 4.38 -10.82 -13.70
N ILE A 4 4.69 -9.67 -14.31
CA ILE A 4 5.55 -8.62 -13.76
C ILE A 4 4.73 -7.34 -13.61
N LEU A 5 4.93 -6.66 -12.49
CA LEU A 5 4.45 -5.31 -12.24
C LEU A 5 5.63 -4.35 -12.14
N TYR A 6 5.38 -3.11 -12.52
CA TYR A 6 6.39 -2.05 -12.57
C TYR A 6 6.12 -0.97 -11.54
N HIS A 7 7.15 -0.58 -10.79
CA HIS A 7 7.14 0.52 -9.85
C HIS A 7 8.13 1.60 -10.29
N TYR A 8 7.65 2.84 -10.37
CA TYR A 8 8.46 4.00 -10.70
C TYR A 8 8.85 4.69 -9.40
N CYS A 9 10.13 5.02 -9.23
CA CYS A 9 10.61 5.72 -8.05
C CYS A 9 11.87 6.54 -8.32
N SER A 10 12.19 7.47 -7.42
CA SER A 10 13.45 8.21 -7.49
C SER A 10 14.64 7.30 -7.18
N ILE A 11 15.85 7.74 -7.53
CA ILE A 11 17.08 6.98 -7.23
C ILE A 11 17.29 6.83 -5.72
N GLU A 12 16.88 7.83 -4.93
CA GLU A 12 16.95 7.81 -3.47
C GLU A 12 15.99 6.77 -2.89
N THR A 13 14.74 6.74 -3.38
CA THR A 13 13.79 5.70 -2.96
C THR A 13 14.28 4.32 -3.37
N PHE A 14 14.85 4.18 -4.58
CA PHE A 14 15.48 2.93 -5.01
C PHE A 14 16.61 2.51 -4.06
N GLU A 15 17.50 3.42 -3.66
CA GLU A 15 18.54 3.11 -2.68
C GLU A 15 17.95 2.59 -1.36
N LEU A 16 16.85 3.19 -0.87
CA LEU A 16 16.17 2.74 0.34
C LEU A 16 15.58 1.34 0.17
N ILE A 17 14.91 1.06 -0.95
CA ILE A 17 14.36 -0.26 -1.28
C ILE A 17 15.49 -1.30 -1.28
N MET A 18 16.59 -1.03 -1.98
CA MET A 18 17.73 -1.94 -2.08
C MET A 18 18.44 -2.15 -0.74
N LYS A 19 18.57 -1.09 0.06
CA LYS A 19 19.23 -1.14 1.38
C LYS A 19 18.42 -1.93 2.39
N TYR A 20 17.12 -1.61 2.52
CA TYR A 20 16.27 -2.13 3.58
C TYR A 20 15.47 -3.37 3.19
N LYS A 21 15.42 -3.71 1.89
CA LYS A 21 14.64 -4.83 1.35
C LYS A 21 13.17 -4.71 1.76
N THR A 22 12.65 -3.50 1.66
CA THR A 22 11.27 -3.17 1.98
C THR A 22 10.64 -2.37 0.86
N ILE A 23 9.34 -2.57 0.68
CA ILE A 23 8.49 -1.70 -0.14
C ILE A 23 7.60 -0.90 0.79
N ARG A 24 7.52 0.41 0.53
CA ARG A 24 6.66 1.30 1.29
C ARG A 24 5.22 1.18 0.85
N PHE A 25 4.33 1.05 1.83
CA PHE A 25 2.89 1.18 1.68
C PHE A 25 2.47 2.48 2.35
N SER A 26 1.92 3.41 1.59
CA SER A 26 1.44 4.70 2.10
C SER A 26 -0.04 4.60 2.47
N SER A 27 -0.44 5.22 3.57
CA SER A 27 -1.85 5.37 3.93
C SER A 27 -2.61 6.12 2.83
N LEU A 28 -3.84 5.70 2.51
CA LEU A 28 -4.69 6.45 1.57
C LEU A 28 -4.94 7.89 2.03
N GLY A 29 -4.85 8.17 3.34
CA GLY A 29 -4.96 9.54 3.86
C GLY A 29 -3.84 10.48 3.41
N VAL A 30 -2.79 9.99 2.73
CA VAL A 30 -1.65 10.80 2.26
C VAL A 30 -1.25 10.54 0.80
N VAL A 31 -2.04 9.75 0.05
CA VAL A 31 -1.82 9.62 -1.40
C VAL A 31 -2.34 10.86 -2.15
N ASP A 32 -2.15 10.88 -3.47
CA ASP A 32 -2.45 12.04 -4.30
C ASP A 32 -3.94 12.33 -4.49
N ASP A 33 -4.76 11.28 -4.51
CA ASP A 33 -6.21 11.38 -4.62
C ASP A 33 -6.87 11.31 -3.24
N ILE A 34 -7.26 12.49 -2.74
CA ILE A 34 -7.89 12.68 -1.43
C ILE A 34 -9.22 11.93 -1.34
N GLU A 35 -9.93 11.73 -2.45
CA GLU A 35 -11.24 11.06 -2.41
C GLU A 35 -11.13 9.58 -2.05
N GLU A 36 -9.96 8.95 -2.27
CA GLU A 36 -9.75 7.53 -1.97
C GLU A 36 -9.78 7.22 -0.47
N SER A 37 -9.54 8.22 0.37
CA SER A 37 -9.52 8.06 1.82
C SER A 37 -10.90 8.27 2.46
N LEU A 38 -11.83 8.90 1.72
CA LEU A 38 -13.14 9.30 2.19
C LEU A 38 -14.18 8.20 1.97
N THR A 39 -15.11 8.07 2.92
CA THR A 39 -16.28 7.19 2.78
C THR A 39 -17.58 7.90 3.13
N SER A 40 -18.67 7.36 2.62
CA SER A 40 -19.99 8.00 2.73
C SER A 40 -20.56 7.98 4.13
N ASP A 41 -20.13 7.00 4.94
CA ASP A 41 -20.69 6.66 6.24
C ASP A 41 -19.66 6.70 7.38
N TYR A 42 -18.39 6.98 7.07
CA TYR A 42 -17.32 7.05 8.06
C TYR A 42 -16.10 7.88 7.63
N GLU A 43 -16.22 9.21 7.73
CA GLU A 43 -15.13 10.21 7.57
C GLU A 43 -13.91 9.74 6.74
N ASP A 44 -12.72 9.77 7.32
CA ASP A 44 -11.44 9.36 6.74
C ASP A 44 -11.02 7.98 7.26
N ILE A 45 -11.92 6.99 7.15
CA ILE A 45 -11.56 5.59 7.48
C ILE A 45 -10.48 5.05 6.55
N GLY A 46 -10.35 5.57 5.33
CA GLY A 46 -9.36 5.12 4.36
C GLY A 46 -7.92 5.25 4.87
N LYS A 47 -7.65 6.07 5.90
CA LYS A 47 -6.34 6.12 6.57
C LYS A 47 -5.84 4.77 7.10
N ILE A 48 -6.74 3.80 7.36
CA ILE A 48 -6.39 2.43 7.79
C ILE A 48 -5.93 1.52 6.64
N CYS A 49 -6.14 1.97 5.40
CA CYS A 49 -5.75 1.27 4.19
C CYS A 49 -4.41 1.82 3.70
N PHE A 50 -3.42 0.95 3.59
CA PHE A 50 -2.07 1.28 3.15
C PHE A 50 -1.81 0.61 1.80
N VAL A 51 -1.30 1.37 0.83
CA VAL A 51 -1.13 0.90 -0.55
C VAL A 51 0.28 1.17 -1.07
N SER A 52 0.76 0.25 -1.90
CA SER A 52 1.91 0.45 -2.77
C SER A 52 1.45 0.40 -4.21
N CYS A 53 1.70 1.46 -5.00
CA CYS A 53 1.21 1.61 -6.37
C CYS A 53 2.24 1.12 -7.40
N TRP A 54 1.75 0.32 -8.35
CA TRP A 54 2.49 -0.33 -9.42
C TRP A 54 1.70 -0.22 -10.73
N THR A 55 2.24 -0.68 -11.85
CA THR A 55 1.51 -0.76 -13.12
C THR A 55 1.88 -2.03 -13.88
N ASP A 56 0.94 -2.60 -14.61
CA ASP A 56 1.16 -3.73 -15.52
C ASP A 56 1.58 -3.29 -16.94
N LEU A 57 1.72 -1.98 -17.17
CA LEU A 57 2.14 -1.44 -18.45
C LEU A 57 3.62 -1.76 -18.73
N ILE A 58 3.83 -2.71 -19.63
CA ILE A 58 5.17 -3.04 -20.16
C ILE A 58 5.80 -1.80 -20.79
N GLN A 59 5.03 -1.07 -21.61
CA GLN A 59 5.47 0.19 -22.19
C GLN A 59 5.51 1.28 -21.13
N GLU A 60 6.59 2.06 -21.14
CA GLU A 60 6.77 3.12 -20.16
C GLU A 60 5.79 4.29 -20.36
N SER A 61 5.33 4.87 -19.24
CA SER A 61 4.45 6.05 -19.24
C SER A 61 5.23 7.32 -18.87
N VAL A 62 5.05 8.37 -19.68
CA VAL A 62 5.62 9.70 -19.41
C VAL A 62 5.05 10.29 -18.12
N ASP A 63 3.77 10.07 -17.85
CA ASP A 63 3.11 10.59 -16.65
C ASP A 63 3.61 9.85 -15.40
N MET A 64 3.84 8.54 -15.48
CA MET A 64 4.41 7.77 -14.38
C MET A 64 5.83 8.22 -14.03
N TRP A 65 6.68 8.45 -15.05
CA TRP A 65 8.02 9.02 -14.84
C TRP A 65 7.95 10.36 -14.11
N ARG A 66 7.07 11.27 -14.55
CA ARG A 66 6.96 12.62 -13.97
C ARG A 66 6.38 12.62 -12.55
N THR A 67 5.41 11.76 -12.30
CA THR A 67 4.69 11.73 -11.02
C THR A 67 5.48 10.99 -9.95
N TYR A 68 6.03 9.81 -10.25
CA TYR A 68 6.56 8.91 -9.23
C TYR A 68 8.09 8.82 -9.19
N ALA A 69 8.78 8.98 -10.32
CA ALA A 69 10.25 9.04 -10.32
C ALA A 69 10.77 10.42 -9.91
N GLY A 70 9.92 11.45 -10.00
CA GLY A 70 10.26 12.85 -9.80
C GLY A 70 10.51 13.55 -11.14
N LYS A 71 10.64 14.88 -11.09
CA LYS A 71 10.79 15.70 -12.31
C LYS A 71 12.14 15.56 -13.00
N GLU A 72 13.14 14.97 -12.33
CA GLU A 72 14.56 15.10 -12.69
C GLU A 72 15.23 13.82 -13.19
N ASN A 73 15.06 12.70 -12.47
CA ASN A 73 15.77 11.43 -12.69
C ASN A 73 15.01 10.30 -11.95
N GLY A 74 15.42 9.05 -12.13
CA GLY A 74 14.84 7.92 -11.38
C GLY A 74 15.00 6.58 -12.08
N VAL A 75 14.27 5.60 -11.55
CA VAL A 75 14.28 4.21 -12.04
C VAL A 75 12.87 3.63 -12.08
N ARG A 76 12.68 2.65 -12.95
CA ARG A 76 11.51 1.78 -12.96
C ARG A 76 11.98 0.36 -12.65
N ILE A 77 11.43 -0.21 -11.60
CA ILE A 77 11.70 -1.57 -11.14
C ILE A 77 10.57 -2.47 -11.64
N GLY A 78 10.87 -3.58 -12.30
CA GLY A 78 9.92 -4.63 -12.62
C GLY A 78 10.13 -5.84 -11.71
N LEU A 79 9.09 -6.31 -11.02
CA LEU A 79 9.13 -7.50 -10.16
C LEU A 79 7.95 -8.44 -10.44
N PRO A 80 8.07 -9.76 -10.18
CA PRO A 80 6.96 -10.70 -10.25
C PRO A 80 5.77 -10.29 -9.37
N MET A 81 4.52 -10.53 -9.81
CA MET A 81 3.29 -10.16 -9.09
C MET A 81 3.15 -10.75 -7.67
N ASN A 82 3.89 -11.82 -7.38
CA ASN A 82 3.90 -12.49 -6.09
C ASN A 82 5.24 -12.30 -5.37
N PHE A 83 5.99 -11.23 -5.64
CA PHE A 83 7.34 -11.06 -5.09
C PHE A 83 7.39 -10.99 -3.57
N PHE A 84 6.30 -10.61 -2.90
CA PHE A 84 6.25 -10.70 -1.44
C PHE A 84 6.25 -12.17 -0.97
N GLU A 85 5.81 -13.13 -1.80
CA GLU A 85 5.55 -14.55 -1.42
C GLU A 85 6.79 -15.41 -1.68
N ILE A 86 7.69 -14.92 -2.53
CA ILE A 86 8.89 -15.62 -2.94
C ILE A 86 9.73 -15.97 -1.71
N GLY A 87 9.93 -17.28 -1.55
CA GLY A 87 10.72 -17.86 -0.48
C GLY A 87 10.07 -17.84 0.91
N VAL A 88 8.85 -17.33 1.09
CA VAL A 88 8.18 -17.26 2.40
C VAL A 88 7.42 -18.56 2.71
N SER A 89 7.61 -19.13 3.89
CA SER A 89 6.77 -20.24 4.39
C SER A 89 5.54 -19.73 5.17
N ASP A 90 4.49 -20.54 5.29
CA ASP A 90 3.27 -20.20 6.04
C ASP A 90 3.55 -19.76 7.49
N SER A 91 4.55 -20.37 8.15
CA SER A 91 4.98 -19.97 9.49
C SER A 91 5.67 -18.60 9.54
N GLU A 92 6.46 -18.27 8.51
CA GLU A 92 7.17 -16.99 8.42
C GLU A 92 6.22 -15.82 8.12
N LEU A 93 5.11 -16.06 7.42
CA LEU A 93 4.05 -15.05 7.22
C LEU A 93 3.50 -14.54 8.56
N SER A 94 3.26 -15.47 9.50
CA SER A 94 2.75 -15.14 10.83
C SER A 94 3.75 -14.38 11.70
N GLU A 95 5.04 -14.75 11.67
CA GLU A 95 6.10 -14.09 12.43
C GLU A 95 6.48 -12.71 11.85
N SER A 96 6.35 -12.55 10.54
CA SER A 96 6.55 -11.26 9.87
C SER A 96 5.50 -10.25 10.30
N GLY A 97 4.24 -10.67 10.43
CA GLY A 97 3.14 -9.82 10.89
C GLY A 97 3.37 -9.21 12.27
N SER A 98 3.83 -10.00 13.26
CA SER A 98 4.10 -9.49 14.61
C SER A 98 5.24 -8.48 14.63
N THR A 99 6.33 -8.74 13.90
CA THR A 99 7.47 -7.84 13.80
C THR A 99 7.09 -6.51 13.13
N ILE A 100 6.27 -6.56 12.07
CA ILE A 100 5.77 -5.36 11.39
C ILE A 100 4.86 -4.56 12.31
N ASN A 101 3.97 -5.23 13.03
CA ASN A 101 3.06 -4.61 14.00
C ASN A 101 3.83 -3.84 15.07
N GLU A 102 4.84 -4.45 15.69
CA GLU A 102 5.64 -3.82 16.73
C GLU A 102 6.45 -2.63 16.22
N ARG A 103 7.08 -2.74 15.05
CA ARG A 103 7.90 -1.65 14.48
C ARG A 103 7.09 -0.42 14.10
N ASN A 104 5.85 -0.60 13.69
CA ASN A 104 5.00 0.47 13.16
C ASN A 104 3.92 0.92 14.16
N ASP A 105 3.83 0.29 15.33
CA ASP A 105 2.78 0.49 16.35
C ASP A 105 1.35 0.37 15.75
N ILE A 106 1.16 -0.70 14.98
CA ILE A 106 -0.11 -1.06 14.36
C ILE A 106 -0.50 -2.50 14.67
N PHE A 107 -1.73 -2.83 14.33
CA PHE A 107 -2.18 -4.20 14.13
C PHE A 107 -2.61 -4.40 12.67
N LEU A 108 -1.85 -5.20 11.91
CA LEU A 108 -2.24 -5.68 10.59
C LEU A 108 -3.46 -6.61 10.70
N SER A 109 -4.45 -6.36 9.85
CA SER A 109 -5.62 -7.23 9.73
C SER A 109 -5.25 -8.49 8.92
N PRO A 110 -5.76 -9.67 9.30
CA PRO A 110 -5.61 -10.89 8.50
C PRO A 110 -6.03 -10.69 7.03
N PRO A 111 -5.30 -11.25 6.05
CA PRO A 111 -4.24 -12.26 6.20
C PRO A 111 -2.85 -11.72 6.60
N CYS A 112 -2.73 -10.48 7.09
CA CYS A 112 -1.45 -9.85 7.50
C CYS A 112 -0.42 -9.79 6.37
N TYR A 113 -0.93 -9.73 5.14
CA TYR A 113 -0.14 -9.91 3.94
C TYR A 113 -0.64 -9.02 2.80
N PRO A 114 0.24 -8.51 1.91
CA PRO A 114 -0.18 -7.61 0.85
C PRO A 114 -1.13 -8.27 -0.14
N GLU A 115 -2.34 -7.74 -0.26
CA GLU A 115 -3.34 -8.16 -1.24
C GLU A 115 -3.14 -7.38 -2.54
N LEU A 116 -2.94 -8.09 -3.66
CA LEU A 116 -2.84 -7.46 -4.97
C LEU A 116 -4.22 -7.21 -5.59
N MET A 117 -4.47 -5.98 -6.05
CA MET A 117 -5.70 -5.62 -6.77
C MET A 117 -5.47 -4.58 -7.87
N PRO A 118 -6.24 -4.62 -8.96
CA PRO A 118 -6.25 -3.56 -9.96
C PRO A 118 -7.10 -2.36 -9.50
N VAL A 119 -6.67 -1.15 -9.83
CA VAL A 119 -7.49 0.05 -9.65
C VAL A 119 -8.52 0.14 -10.77
N THR A 120 -9.77 0.43 -10.39
CA THR A 120 -10.88 0.64 -11.32
C THR A 120 -11.18 2.12 -11.44
N TYR A 121 -10.99 2.66 -12.64
CA TYR A 121 -11.30 4.05 -12.95
C TYR A 121 -12.77 4.21 -13.32
N THR A 122 -13.48 5.12 -12.67
CA THR A 122 -14.95 5.21 -12.79
C THR A 122 -15.48 6.65 -12.77
N LYS A 123 -16.71 6.82 -13.25
CA LYS A 123 -17.55 8.03 -13.09
C LYS A 123 -18.65 7.84 -12.06
N ASP A 124 -18.81 6.63 -11.53
CA ASP A 124 -19.85 6.29 -10.57
C ASP A 124 -19.46 6.81 -9.18
N ASP A 125 -20.13 7.86 -8.73
CA ASP A 125 -19.90 8.47 -7.42
C ASP A 125 -20.16 7.50 -6.26
N SER A 126 -21.00 6.47 -6.44
CA SER A 126 -21.25 5.46 -5.39
C SER A 126 -20.07 4.51 -5.17
N LEU A 127 -19.22 4.34 -6.19
CA LEU A 127 -17.98 3.56 -6.10
C LEU A 127 -16.81 4.39 -5.57
N ILE A 128 -16.82 5.69 -5.82
CA ILE A 128 -15.82 6.62 -5.24
C ILE A 128 -16.11 6.80 -3.74
N ASN A 129 -17.36 7.11 -3.38
CA ASN A 129 -17.78 7.36 -2.01
C ASN A 129 -18.41 6.10 -1.40
N LEU A 130 -17.58 5.09 -1.14
CA LEU A 130 -18.03 3.79 -0.65
C LEU A 130 -18.75 3.90 0.70
N SER A 131 -19.74 3.04 0.92
CA SER A 131 -20.25 2.74 2.27
C SER A 131 -19.50 1.52 2.78
N VAL A 132 -18.85 1.66 3.93
CA VAL A 132 -18.03 0.60 4.51
C VAL A 132 -18.52 0.17 5.89
N LEU A 133 -19.35 0.97 6.54
CA LEU A 133 -19.78 0.76 7.90
C LEU A 133 -20.90 -0.30 7.95
N ASN A 134 -20.71 -1.34 8.77
CA ASN A 134 -21.73 -2.33 9.06
C ASN A 134 -21.98 -2.39 10.57
N ILE A 135 -23.21 -2.06 10.97
CA ILE A 135 -23.68 -2.18 12.35
C ILE A 135 -24.81 -3.21 12.36
N ASN A 136 -24.62 -4.31 13.12
CA ASN A 136 -25.67 -5.30 13.32
C ASN A 136 -26.10 -5.29 14.78
N ASP A 137 -27.37 -4.96 15.02
CA ASP A 137 -28.00 -5.08 16.33
C ASP A 137 -28.67 -6.44 16.45
N ASN A 138 -28.32 -7.17 17.51
CA ASN A 138 -28.90 -8.47 17.82
C ASN A 138 -29.59 -8.41 19.17
N SER A 139 -30.77 -9.00 19.26
CA SER A 139 -31.50 -9.21 20.50
C SER A 139 -31.71 -10.70 20.73
N CYS A 140 -31.31 -11.20 21.90
CA CYS A 140 -31.61 -12.57 22.30
C CYS A 140 -33.08 -12.68 22.68
N GLU A 141 -33.86 -13.46 21.92
CA GLU A 141 -35.30 -13.67 22.16
C GLU A 141 -35.56 -14.31 23.54
N ASP A 142 -34.67 -15.18 24.01
CA ASP A 142 -34.86 -15.93 25.26
C ASP A 142 -34.58 -15.14 26.54
N CYS A 143 -33.64 -14.18 26.51
CA CYS A 143 -33.23 -13.43 27.70
C CYS A 143 -33.30 -11.90 27.56
N GLY A 144 -33.75 -11.40 26.41
CA GLY A 144 -33.91 -9.97 26.13
C GLY A 144 -32.61 -9.17 26.04
N LYS A 145 -31.44 -9.83 26.13
CA LYS A 145 -30.13 -9.17 26.02
C LYS A 145 -29.93 -8.61 24.62
N LYS A 146 -29.50 -7.35 24.56
CA LYS A 146 -29.10 -6.68 23.32
C LYS A 146 -27.58 -6.73 23.17
N SER A 147 -27.12 -6.80 21.92
CA SER A 147 -25.71 -6.69 21.55
C SER A 147 -25.62 -6.02 20.20
N ALA A 148 -24.62 -5.17 19.98
CA ALA A 148 -24.29 -4.66 18.66
C ALA A 148 -22.94 -5.22 18.22
N THR A 149 -22.73 -5.29 16.91
CA THR A 149 -21.41 -5.51 16.33
C THR A 149 -21.12 -4.39 15.35
N LEU A 150 -19.95 -3.77 15.49
CA LEU A 150 -19.40 -2.79 14.55
C LEU A 150 -18.35 -3.48 13.68
N SER A 151 -18.49 -3.39 12.35
CA SER A 151 -17.48 -3.89 11.42
C SER A 151 -17.37 -2.99 10.19
N PHE A 152 -16.24 -3.09 9.49
CA PHE A 152 -15.95 -2.32 8.29
C PHE A 152 -15.75 -3.27 7.11
N ASN A 153 -16.48 -3.06 6.02
CA ASN A 153 -16.23 -3.73 4.76
C ASN A 153 -15.09 -3.02 4.04
N THR A 154 -13.88 -3.54 4.22
CA THR A 154 -12.66 -2.98 3.65
C THR A 154 -12.33 -3.54 2.26
N THR A 155 -13.14 -4.47 1.73
CA THR A 155 -12.84 -5.23 0.50
C THR A 155 -12.53 -4.32 -0.69
N HIS A 156 -13.18 -3.17 -0.78
CA HIS A 156 -13.02 -2.24 -1.90
C HIS A 156 -12.30 -0.93 -1.57
N LEU A 157 -11.82 -0.74 -0.33
CA LEU A 157 -11.04 0.45 0.02
C LEU A 157 -9.78 0.55 -0.84
N GLY A 158 -9.54 1.74 -1.42
CA GLY A 158 -8.41 2.00 -2.31
C GLY A 158 -8.50 1.35 -3.69
N ARG A 159 -9.66 0.82 -4.09
CA ARG A 159 -9.86 0.18 -5.40
C ARG A 159 -10.31 1.14 -6.50
N PHE A 160 -11.04 2.20 -6.15
CA PHE A 160 -11.69 3.05 -7.13
C PHE A 160 -11.06 4.44 -7.17
N LYS A 161 -10.81 4.93 -8.38
CA LYS A 161 -10.38 6.32 -8.64
C LYS A 161 -11.26 6.94 -9.71
N ARG A 162 -11.35 8.26 -9.73
CA ARG A 162 -12.04 8.96 -10.82
C ARG A 162 -11.34 8.75 -12.17
N GLU A 163 -12.12 8.76 -13.25
CA GLU A 163 -11.60 8.51 -14.61
C GLU A 163 -10.44 9.43 -15.01
N TYR A 164 -10.39 10.67 -14.52
CA TYR A 164 -9.28 11.58 -14.85
C TYR A 164 -7.92 11.16 -14.26
N TRP A 165 -7.88 10.19 -13.33
CA TRP A 165 -6.65 9.56 -12.85
C TRP A 165 -6.21 8.36 -13.69
N SER A 166 -6.94 8.00 -14.75
CA SER A 166 -6.69 6.76 -15.53
C SER A 166 -5.30 6.68 -16.16
N GLY A 167 -4.60 7.82 -16.31
CA GLY A 167 -3.23 7.86 -16.81
C GLY A 167 -2.20 7.14 -15.91
N GLN A 168 -2.54 6.87 -14.65
CA GLN A 168 -1.67 6.15 -13.72
C GLN A 168 -1.65 4.63 -13.98
N SER A 169 -2.74 4.07 -14.54
CA SER A 169 -2.90 2.62 -14.82
C SER A 169 -2.44 1.74 -13.65
N GLU A 170 -2.98 2.02 -12.45
CA GLU A 170 -2.47 1.45 -11.21
C GLU A 170 -2.95 0.02 -10.95
N TRP A 171 -2.00 -0.80 -10.53
CA TRP A 171 -2.18 -1.96 -9.67
C TRP A 171 -1.69 -1.60 -8.27
N ARG A 172 -2.29 -2.19 -7.24
CA ARG A 172 -1.94 -1.91 -5.86
C ARG A 172 -1.77 -3.17 -5.06
N TYR A 173 -0.68 -3.23 -4.31
CA TYR A 173 -0.64 -4.08 -3.13
C TYR A 173 -1.26 -3.29 -1.98
N ARG A 174 -2.15 -3.92 -1.22
CA ARG A 174 -2.87 -3.31 -0.11
C ARG A 174 -2.66 -4.06 1.20
N LEU A 175 -2.54 -3.30 2.27
CA LEU A 175 -2.61 -3.75 3.65
C LEU A 175 -3.71 -2.98 4.38
N ILE A 176 -4.43 -3.66 5.28
CA ILE A 176 -5.35 -3.02 6.22
C ILE A 176 -4.71 -3.10 7.61
N ALA A 177 -4.57 -1.96 8.27
CA ALA A 177 -3.96 -1.86 9.59
C ALA A 177 -4.75 -0.90 10.47
N VAL A 178 -4.90 -1.22 11.74
CA VAL A 178 -5.46 -0.29 12.75
C VAL A 178 -4.37 0.13 13.73
N PRO A 179 -4.52 1.27 14.43
CA PRO A 179 -3.59 1.64 15.49
C PRO A 179 -3.51 0.53 16.55
N GLN A 180 -2.30 0.24 17.05
CA GLN A 180 -2.10 -0.83 18.03
C GLN A 180 -2.89 -0.59 19.32
N GLU A 181 -3.06 0.67 19.72
CA GLU A 181 -3.90 1.05 20.85
C GLU A 181 -5.37 0.65 20.64
N TYR A 182 -5.91 0.87 19.44
CA TYR A 182 -7.29 0.49 19.11
C TYR A 182 -7.51 -1.02 19.27
N TYR A 183 -6.56 -1.82 18.78
CA TYR A 183 -6.58 -3.27 18.92
C TYR A 183 -6.48 -3.73 20.39
N ARG A 184 -5.55 -3.15 21.17
CA ARG A 184 -5.40 -3.45 22.61
C ARG A 184 -6.65 -3.10 23.41
N ASN A 185 -7.30 -1.99 23.08
CA ASN A 185 -8.54 -1.56 23.70
C ASN A 185 -9.68 -2.56 23.44
N ASN A 186 -9.79 -3.06 22.20
CA ASN A 186 -10.75 -4.10 21.87
C ASN A 186 -10.50 -5.38 22.69
N ASN A 187 -9.25 -5.84 22.75
CA ASN A 187 -8.88 -7.07 23.44
C ASN A 187 -8.98 -7.01 24.97
N SER A 188 -8.80 -5.82 25.55
CA SER A 188 -8.97 -5.60 26.99
C SER A 188 -10.44 -5.46 27.40
N GLY A 189 -11.37 -5.48 26.45
CA GLY A 189 -12.79 -5.33 26.72
C GLY A 189 -13.22 -3.88 27.00
N ARG A 190 -12.43 -2.87 26.60
CA ARG A 190 -12.76 -1.44 26.78
C ARG A 190 -14.11 -1.07 26.20
N TYR A 191 -14.49 -1.69 25.09
CA TYR A 191 -15.74 -1.41 24.39
C TYR A 191 -16.92 -2.25 24.91
N LEU A 192 -16.73 -3.10 25.93
CA LEU A 192 -17.84 -3.84 26.54
C LEU A 192 -18.75 -2.88 27.30
N GLY A 193 -20.06 -2.95 27.03
CA GLY A 193 -21.04 -2.07 27.65
C GLY A 193 -22.36 -2.06 26.87
N GLU A 194 -23.11 -0.98 27.01
CA GLU A 194 -24.34 -0.78 26.25
C GLU A 194 -24.03 -0.70 24.74
N PRO A 195 -24.82 -1.37 23.87
CA PRO A 195 -24.53 -1.50 22.43
C PRO A 195 -24.30 -0.16 21.70
N GLU A 196 -25.15 0.83 21.97
CA GLU A 196 -25.07 2.15 21.34
C GLU A 196 -23.80 2.90 21.78
N GLU A 197 -23.46 2.83 23.07
CA GLU A 197 -22.26 3.45 23.63
C GLU A 197 -20.99 2.78 23.10
N MET A 198 -20.98 1.44 23.01
CA MET A 198 -19.89 0.67 22.40
C MET A 198 -19.62 1.17 20.97
N VAL A 199 -20.65 1.21 20.13
CA VAL A 199 -20.51 1.64 18.73
C VAL A 199 -19.92 3.06 18.68
N GLN A 200 -20.49 4.01 19.43
CA GLN A 200 -20.01 5.40 19.43
C GLN A 200 -18.56 5.52 19.92
N LEU A 201 -18.18 4.77 20.96
CA LEU A 201 -16.83 4.77 21.50
C LEU A 201 -15.82 4.19 20.51
N MET A 202 -16.14 3.04 19.91
CA MET A 202 -15.28 2.44 18.86
C MET A 202 -15.11 3.39 17.68
N LYS A 203 -16.19 4.05 17.24
CA LYS A 203 -16.11 5.03 16.15
C LYS A 203 -15.16 6.19 16.51
N SER A 204 -15.40 6.79 17.68
CA SER A 204 -14.60 7.91 18.17
C SER A 204 -13.13 7.55 18.33
N ASP A 205 -12.83 6.39 18.92
CA ASP A 205 -11.46 5.97 19.21
C ASP A 205 -10.68 5.71 17.90
N LEU A 206 -11.27 5.04 16.90
CA LEU A 206 -10.59 4.79 15.63
C LEU A 206 -10.30 6.08 14.84
N VAL A 207 -11.16 7.09 14.93
CA VAL A 207 -10.92 8.40 14.31
C VAL A 207 -9.80 9.15 15.03
N LYS A 208 -9.79 9.14 16.37
CA LYS A 208 -8.85 9.94 17.18
C LYS A 208 -7.49 9.31 17.39
N MET A 209 -7.39 7.98 17.37
CA MET A 209 -6.13 7.28 17.59
C MET A 209 -5.20 7.51 16.40
N PRO A 210 -4.01 8.07 16.64
CA PRO A 210 -3.05 8.32 15.58
C PRO A 210 -2.31 7.04 15.20
N PHE A 211 -1.92 6.94 13.93
CA PHE A 211 -0.81 6.08 13.54
C PHE A 211 0.49 6.79 13.87
N MET A 212 1.52 6.06 14.31
CA MET A 212 2.86 6.66 14.47
C MET A 212 3.41 7.18 13.14
N ASN A 213 3.14 6.48 12.05
CA ASN A 213 3.56 6.83 10.70
C ASN A 213 2.39 6.70 9.72
N ASN A 214 2.40 7.51 8.67
CA ASN A 214 1.48 7.41 7.53
C ASN A 214 1.91 6.36 6.51
N HIS A 215 2.84 5.48 6.86
CA HIS A 215 3.36 4.44 5.99
C HIS A 215 3.77 3.20 6.77
N ILE A 216 3.84 2.07 6.08
CA ILE A 216 4.34 0.79 6.55
C ILE A 216 5.41 0.34 5.55
N ASP A 217 6.63 0.10 6.02
CA ASP A 217 7.68 -0.49 5.19
C ASP A 217 7.61 -2.02 5.34
N PHE A 218 7.11 -2.71 4.30
CA PHE A 218 6.86 -4.14 4.31
C PHE A 218 8.04 -4.90 3.67
N PRO A 219 8.61 -5.92 4.33
CA PRO A 219 9.80 -6.62 3.85
C PRO A 219 9.51 -7.55 2.66
N PHE A 220 10.51 -7.73 1.81
CA PHE A 220 10.56 -8.79 0.80
C PHE A 220 11.92 -9.49 0.86
N LYS A 221 12.03 -10.70 0.27
CA LYS A 221 13.27 -11.48 0.34
C LYS A 221 14.25 -11.14 -0.79
N GLU A 222 15.54 -11.39 -0.59
CA GLU A 222 16.60 -11.00 -1.53
C GLU A 222 16.53 -11.75 -2.86
N GLU A 223 15.96 -12.96 -2.86
CA GLU A 223 15.74 -13.81 -4.04
C GLU A 223 14.92 -13.10 -5.12
N VAL A 224 14.08 -12.13 -4.73
CA VAL A 224 13.30 -11.28 -5.66
C VAL A 224 14.20 -10.53 -6.65
N PHE A 225 15.45 -10.22 -6.28
CA PHE A 225 16.36 -9.49 -7.15
C PHE A 225 16.83 -10.31 -8.37
N GLU A 226 16.75 -11.64 -8.33
CA GLU A 226 17.14 -12.51 -9.47
C GLU A 226 16.24 -12.30 -10.70
N GLU A 227 14.98 -11.91 -10.47
CA GLU A 227 13.98 -11.65 -11.52
C GLU A 227 13.70 -10.15 -11.72
N MET A 228 14.50 -9.28 -11.10
CA MET A 228 14.26 -7.84 -11.12
C MET A 228 14.68 -7.22 -12.45
N GLU A 229 13.75 -6.52 -13.09
CA GLU A 229 14.03 -5.65 -14.24
C GLU A 229 14.31 -4.23 -13.76
N ILE A 230 15.33 -3.56 -14.33
CA ILE A 230 15.58 -2.14 -14.08
C ILE A 230 15.62 -1.37 -15.38
N VAL A 231 14.82 -0.31 -15.43
CA VAL A 231 14.85 0.69 -16.50
C VAL A 231 15.27 2.03 -15.92
N LEU A 232 16.28 2.65 -16.51
CA LEU A 232 16.78 3.96 -16.11
C LEU A 232 15.96 5.05 -16.81
N SER A 233 15.56 6.08 -16.05
CA SER A 233 14.74 7.18 -16.57
C SER A 233 15.40 7.85 -17.78
N PRO A 234 14.62 8.29 -18.77
CA PRO A 234 15.14 9.02 -19.93
C PRO A 234 15.74 10.39 -19.57
N LEU A 235 15.54 10.86 -18.34
CA LEU A 235 16.10 12.12 -17.83
C LEU A 235 17.37 11.94 -16.98
N ASN A 236 17.78 10.69 -16.70
CA ASN A 236 19.00 10.41 -15.97
C ASN A 236 20.23 10.93 -16.72
N THR A 237 21.14 11.53 -15.97
CA THR A 237 22.50 11.82 -16.42
C THR A 237 23.37 10.56 -16.39
N ALA A 238 24.60 10.65 -16.92
CA ALA A 238 25.57 9.57 -16.76
C ALA A 238 25.88 9.27 -15.28
N GLU A 239 25.99 10.32 -14.46
CA GLU A 239 26.24 10.19 -13.01
C GLU A 239 25.08 9.51 -12.29
N ASP A 240 23.84 9.82 -12.67
CA ASP A 240 22.64 9.14 -12.15
C ASP A 240 22.68 7.63 -12.44
N ASN A 241 23.05 7.26 -13.67
CA ASN A 241 23.16 5.86 -14.08
C ASN A 241 24.28 5.12 -13.33
N ASP A 242 25.43 5.77 -13.15
CA ASP A 242 26.54 5.23 -12.36
C ASP A 242 26.16 5.06 -10.88
N LYS A 243 25.37 5.99 -10.33
CA LYS A 243 24.82 5.89 -8.97
C LYS A 243 23.89 4.68 -8.84
N VAL A 244 22.98 4.47 -9.78
CA VAL A 244 22.08 3.29 -9.79
C VAL A 244 22.89 1.99 -9.85
N LYS A 245 23.90 1.92 -10.72
CA LYS A 245 24.80 0.77 -10.80
C LYS A 245 25.53 0.50 -9.47
N SER A 246 26.07 1.55 -8.86
CA SER A 246 26.75 1.46 -7.56
C SER A 246 25.84 0.97 -6.44
N ILE A 247 24.56 1.38 -6.43
CA ILE A 247 23.56 0.92 -5.46
C ILE A 247 23.33 -0.59 -5.61
N ILE A 248 23.19 -1.08 -6.84
CA ILE A 248 22.96 -2.51 -7.11
C ILE A 248 24.15 -3.34 -6.65
N GLU A 249 25.37 -2.95 -7.05
CA GLU A 249 26.62 -3.62 -6.66
C GLU A 249 26.84 -3.64 -5.15
N LYS A 250 26.36 -2.60 -4.44
CA LYS A 250 26.50 -2.49 -2.98
C LYS A 250 25.53 -3.37 -2.21
N TYR A 251 24.33 -3.60 -2.74
CA TYR A 251 23.23 -4.23 -2.00
C TYR A 251 22.79 -5.58 -2.52
N THR A 252 23.36 -6.04 -3.64
CA THR A 252 23.09 -7.35 -4.24
C THR A 252 24.40 -7.99 -4.66
N ASN A 253 24.40 -9.33 -4.79
CA ASN A 253 25.51 -10.06 -5.39
C ASN A 253 25.42 -10.13 -6.93
N LEU A 254 24.52 -9.35 -7.54
CA LEU A 254 24.25 -9.39 -8.97
C LEU A 254 25.31 -8.57 -9.70
N SER A 255 26.24 -9.26 -10.37
CA SER A 255 27.32 -8.64 -11.13
C SER A 255 26.92 -8.26 -12.57
N ASN A 256 25.79 -8.76 -13.07
CA ASN A 256 25.36 -8.63 -14.47
C ASN A 256 23.87 -8.29 -14.61
N LEU A 257 23.32 -7.44 -13.73
CA LEU A 257 21.94 -6.98 -13.93
C LEU A 257 21.88 -6.11 -15.20
N ASP A 258 21.05 -6.50 -16.17
CA ASP A 258 20.91 -5.76 -17.41
C ASP A 258 20.13 -4.45 -17.15
N LEU A 259 20.84 -3.33 -17.18
CA LEU A 259 20.26 -2.01 -16.99
C LEU A 259 19.75 -1.48 -18.33
N ARG A 260 18.43 -1.50 -18.52
CA ARG A 260 17.82 -0.96 -19.72
C ARG A 260 17.73 0.57 -19.64
N LEU A 261 18.17 1.27 -20.68
CA LEU A 261 17.85 2.71 -20.82
C LEU A 261 16.42 2.85 -21.34
N SER A 262 15.67 3.81 -20.82
CA SER A 262 14.36 4.17 -21.38
C SER A 262 14.46 4.58 -22.85
N ASP A 263 13.55 4.08 -23.67
CA ASP A 263 13.45 4.46 -25.08
C ASP A 263 12.68 5.78 -25.29
N LEU A 264 12.08 6.32 -24.22
CA LEU A 264 11.29 7.55 -24.29
C LEU A 264 12.18 8.78 -24.51
N LYS A 265 11.68 9.73 -25.31
CA LYS A 265 12.36 10.99 -25.59
C LYS A 265 11.59 12.15 -24.98
N ILE A 266 11.91 12.50 -23.74
CA ILE A 266 11.23 13.57 -23.00
C ILE A 266 12.20 14.67 -22.57
N ARG A 267 11.69 15.89 -22.36
CA ARG A 267 12.47 17.04 -21.88
C ARG A 267 12.27 17.23 -20.38
N LYS A 268 13.34 17.64 -19.67
CA LYS A 268 13.24 18.12 -18.29
C LYS A 268 12.24 19.29 -18.22
N GLN A 269 11.34 19.26 -17.25
CA GLN A 269 10.46 20.39 -16.97
C GLN A 269 11.24 21.46 -16.22
N LYS A 270 11.01 22.73 -16.55
CA LYS A 270 11.62 23.87 -15.87
C LYS A 270 10.96 24.14 -14.53
#